data_AF-A0A3P7ISZ6-F1
#
_entry.id   AF-A0A3P7ISZ6-F1
#
_cell.length_a   1.000
_cell.length_b   1.000
_cell.length_c   1.000
_cell.angle_alpha   90.00
_cell.angle_beta   90.00
_cell.angle_gamma   90.00
#
_symmetry.space_group_name_H-M   'P 1'
#
loop_
_entity.id
_entity.type
_entity.pdbx_description
1 polymer ?
#
loop_
_entity_poly.entity_id
_entity_poly.type
_entity_poly.pdbx_seq_one_letter_code
_entity_poly.pdbx_strand_id
1 'polypeptide(L)'
;MDVDSTESDQLFNKLMIWMKSLHFTSLSLDPKCLRSGRAFGEVLHGIDQEFFNETWIEKVAQYDSDSNWRVKANNLRKLTRSLAEYYDEHIHRIVKGTPLLDIDEMEFAEAGSIREMLKMAVLIVGAAFLGRKQEKFVAGVTILDPDVQSGVATAIQSIMDGSEKREIQSPVVIPPEEVLPDMKPNGGVSSSSSEELGGRITLLGKEVSLKGCFWHALTKLNYSVFSMSS
;
A
#
# COMPACT_ATOMS: atom_id res chain seq x y z
N MET A 1 -6.17 12.01 30.34
CA MET A 1 -6.35 12.41 28.92
C MET A 1 -5.15 11.86 28.20
N ASP A 2 -5.36 10.80 27.44
CA ASP A 2 -4.31 10.01 26.80
C ASP A 2 -3.74 10.79 25.62
N VAL A 3 -2.50 11.26 25.75
CA VAL A 3 -1.75 12.02 24.74
C VAL A 3 -1.71 11.26 23.40
N ASP A 4 -1.68 9.93 23.45
CA ASP A 4 -1.68 9.01 22.30
C ASP A 4 -2.94 9.10 21.40
N SER A 5 -4.10 9.41 22.00
CA SER A 5 -5.35 9.54 21.25
C SER A 5 -5.36 10.77 20.33
N THR A 6 -4.72 11.86 20.76
CA THR A 6 -4.72 13.12 20.01
C THR A 6 -3.82 13.05 18.78
N GLU A 7 -2.67 12.38 18.88
CA GLU A 7 -1.76 12.20 17.74
C GLU A 7 -2.38 11.30 16.67
N SER A 8 -3.04 10.21 17.09
CA SER A 8 -3.78 9.32 16.19
C SER A 8 -4.90 10.05 15.45
N ASP A 9 -5.67 10.89 16.14
CA ASP A 9 -6.74 11.68 15.54
C ASP A 9 -6.19 12.71 14.54
N GLN A 10 -5.08 13.37 14.87
CA GLN A 10 -4.41 14.30 13.95
C GLN A 10 -3.90 13.58 12.69
N LEU A 11 -3.24 12.42 12.86
CA LEU A 11 -2.79 11.62 11.72
C LEU A 11 -3.98 11.20 10.86
N PHE A 12 -5.05 10.70 11.48
CA PHE A 12 -6.28 10.32 10.79
C PHE A 12 -6.85 11.46 9.95
N ASN A 13 -6.96 12.67 10.51
CA ASN A 13 -7.45 13.84 9.81
C ASN A 13 -6.58 14.21 8.60
N LYS A 14 -5.24 14.17 8.74
CA LYS A 14 -4.31 14.39 7.63
C LYS A 14 -4.53 13.38 6.50
N LEU A 15 -4.73 12.11 6.84
CA LEU A 15 -5.01 11.06 5.84
C LEU A 15 -6.36 11.25 5.15
N MET A 16 -7.39 11.72 5.87
CA MET A 16 -8.69 12.02 5.25
C MET A 16 -8.60 13.20 4.28
N ILE A 17 -7.80 14.22 4.59
CA ILE A 17 -7.54 15.34 3.67
C ILE A 17 -6.85 14.83 2.39
N TRP A 18 -5.85 13.97 2.53
CA TRP A 18 -5.19 13.34 1.38
C TRP A 18 -6.17 12.50 0.55
N MET A 19 -6.95 11.62 1.17
CA MET A 19 -7.92 10.80 0.41
C MET A 19 -8.97 11.65 -0.30
N LYS A 20 -9.41 12.75 0.32
CA LYS A 20 -10.37 13.68 -0.28
C LYS A 20 -9.83 14.34 -1.55
N SER A 21 -8.54 14.64 -1.61
CA SER A 21 -7.92 15.28 -2.79
C SER A 21 -7.80 14.33 -4.00
N LEU A 22 -7.99 13.02 -3.81
CA LEU A 22 -7.99 12.05 -4.90
C LEU A 22 -9.27 12.09 -5.74
N HIS A 23 -10.37 12.59 -5.18
CA HIS A 23 -11.69 12.64 -5.82
C HIS A 23 -12.23 11.27 -6.31
N PHE A 24 -11.84 10.17 -5.64
CA PHE A 24 -12.30 8.82 -5.98
C PHE A 24 -13.66 8.44 -5.40
N THR A 25 -14.16 9.18 -4.43
CA THR A 25 -15.48 8.96 -3.82
C THR A 25 -16.22 10.28 -3.70
N SER A 26 -17.53 10.24 -3.93
CA SER A 26 -18.44 11.35 -3.62
C SER A 26 -19.00 11.26 -2.21
N LEU A 27 -18.74 10.17 -1.48
CA LEU A 27 -19.18 9.97 -0.10
C LEU A 27 -18.34 10.81 0.85
N SER A 28 -18.94 11.23 1.98
CA SER A 28 -18.18 11.96 3.01
C SER A 28 -17.14 11.04 3.66
N LEU A 29 -15.95 11.61 3.90
CA LEU A 29 -14.88 10.99 4.68
C LEU A 29 -14.92 11.40 6.16
N ASP A 30 -16.05 11.93 6.62
CA ASP A 30 -16.28 12.14 8.06
C ASP A 30 -16.36 10.79 8.79
N PRO A 31 -15.87 10.69 10.05
CA PRO A 31 -15.84 9.42 10.80
C PRO A 31 -17.17 8.64 10.81
N LYS A 32 -18.30 9.34 10.90
CA LYS A 32 -19.63 8.70 10.91
C LYS A 32 -19.95 8.02 9.58
N CYS A 33 -19.56 8.61 8.46
CA CYS A 33 -19.84 8.11 7.11
C CYS A 33 -18.89 6.96 6.72
N LEU A 34 -17.71 6.90 7.33
CA LEU A 34 -16.72 5.85 7.09
C LEU A 34 -17.10 4.50 7.70
N ARG A 35 -17.98 4.46 8.70
CA ARG A 35 -18.33 3.26 9.48
C ARG A 35 -18.81 2.07 8.64
N SER A 36 -19.35 2.31 7.44
CA SER A 36 -19.78 1.24 6.53
C SER A 36 -18.65 0.62 5.72
N GLY A 37 -17.47 1.24 5.70
CA GLY A 37 -16.34 0.87 4.84
C GLY A 37 -16.54 1.21 3.37
N ARG A 38 -17.71 1.70 2.95
CA ARG A 38 -18.02 1.92 1.52
C ARG A 38 -17.12 2.99 0.90
N ALA A 39 -16.96 4.15 1.55
CA ALA A 39 -16.10 5.23 1.04
C ALA A 39 -14.64 4.78 0.90
N PHE A 40 -14.13 4.00 1.87
CA PHE A 40 -12.81 3.37 1.76
C PHE A 40 -12.73 2.38 0.60
N GLY A 41 -13.80 1.61 0.35
CA GLY A 41 -13.89 0.74 -0.82
C GLY A 41 -13.77 1.52 -2.15
N GLU A 42 -14.46 2.65 -2.27
CA GLU A 42 -14.39 3.50 -3.47
C GLU A 42 -13.00 4.11 -3.67
N VAL A 43 -12.33 4.51 -2.59
CA VAL A 43 -10.93 4.96 -2.66
C VAL A 43 -10.01 3.84 -3.14
N LEU A 44 -10.16 2.61 -2.62
CA LEU A 44 -9.39 1.44 -3.08
C LEU A 44 -9.63 1.12 -4.55
N HIS A 45 -10.88 1.17 -5.00
CA HIS A 45 -11.25 1.03 -6.40
C HIS A 45 -10.51 2.07 -7.27
N GLY A 46 -10.54 3.35 -6.89
CA GLY A 46 -9.80 4.41 -7.60
C GLY A 46 -8.28 4.25 -7.55
N ILE A 47 -7.75 3.58 -6.52
CA ILE A 47 -6.31 3.33 -6.40
C ILE A 47 -5.84 2.39 -7.50
N ASP A 48 -6.45 1.21 -7.58
CA ASP A 48 -6.13 0.20 -8.59
C ASP A 48 -7.38 -0.56 -9.07
N GLN A 49 -8.01 -0.04 -10.12
CA GLN A 49 -9.21 -0.63 -10.74
C GLN A 49 -8.98 -2.01 -11.37
N GLU A 50 -7.72 -2.44 -11.59
CA GLU A 50 -7.46 -3.78 -12.11
C GLU A 50 -7.71 -4.84 -11.03
N PHE A 51 -7.26 -4.56 -9.80
CA PHE A 51 -7.43 -5.46 -8.66
C PHE A 51 -8.76 -5.21 -7.94
N PHE A 52 -8.99 -3.97 -7.51
CA PHE A 52 -10.22 -3.52 -6.87
C PHE A 52 -11.25 -3.16 -7.94
N ASN A 53 -11.61 -4.09 -8.82
CA ASN A 53 -12.45 -3.83 -10.00
C ASN A 53 -13.94 -3.59 -9.67
N GLU A 54 -14.73 -3.31 -10.71
CA GLU A 54 -16.18 -3.08 -10.63
C GLU A 54 -16.92 -4.20 -9.87
N THR A 55 -16.66 -5.46 -10.25
CA THR A 55 -17.28 -6.62 -9.58
C THR A 55 -16.90 -6.74 -8.11
N TRP A 56 -15.72 -6.26 -7.72
CA TRP A 56 -15.30 -6.22 -6.33
C TRP A 56 -16.05 -5.13 -5.56
N ILE A 57 -16.11 -3.90 -6.08
CA ILE A 57 -16.75 -2.76 -5.39
C ILE A 57 -18.28 -2.94 -5.28
N GLU A 58 -18.92 -3.59 -6.26
CA GLU A 58 -20.34 -3.97 -6.21
C GLU A 58 -20.68 -4.84 -4.98
N LYS A 59 -19.72 -5.65 -4.50
CA LYS A 59 -19.91 -6.49 -3.31
C LYS A 59 -19.80 -5.69 -2.01
N VAL A 60 -19.23 -4.50 -2.02
CA VAL A 60 -19.13 -3.62 -0.85
C VAL A 60 -20.37 -2.73 -0.84
N ALA A 61 -21.42 -3.17 -0.15
CA ALA A 61 -22.72 -2.48 -0.21
C ALA A 61 -22.66 -1.09 0.45
N GLN A 62 -23.42 -0.14 -0.08
CA GLN A 62 -23.62 1.14 0.59
C GLN A 62 -24.67 0.97 1.70
N TYR A 63 -24.35 1.46 2.89
CA TYR A 63 -25.24 1.43 4.05
C TYR A 63 -25.27 2.82 4.71
N ASP A 64 -26.44 3.19 5.22
CA ASP A 64 -26.61 4.40 6.03
C ASP A 64 -25.91 4.26 7.39
N SER A 65 -25.66 5.39 8.07
CA SER A 65 -25.01 5.41 9.39
C SER A 65 -25.70 4.51 10.41
N ASP A 66 -27.04 4.46 10.32
CA ASP A 66 -27.94 3.82 11.29
C ASP A 66 -28.23 2.35 10.93
N SER A 67 -27.65 1.86 9.83
CA SER A 67 -27.74 0.46 9.45
C SER A 67 -27.07 -0.44 10.49
N ASN A 68 -27.55 -1.69 10.58
CA ASN A 68 -27.02 -2.69 11.52
C ASN A 68 -25.49 -2.84 11.38
N TRP A 69 -24.74 -2.72 12.48
CA TRP A 69 -23.29 -2.80 12.42
C TRP A 69 -22.76 -4.12 11.88
N ARG A 70 -23.51 -5.23 11.98
CA ARG A 70 -23.09 -6.52 11.42
C ARG A 70 -22.98 -6.50 9.90
N VAL A 71 -23.82 -5.71 9.21
CA VAL A 71 -23.72 -5.58 7.75
C VAL A 71 -22.58 -4.66 7.35
N LYS A 72 -22.33 -3.61 8.13
CA LYS A 72 -21.13 -2.74 8.00
C LYS A 72 -19.83 -3.55 8.24
N ALA A 73 -19.79 -4.37 9.29
CA ALA A 73 -18.68 -5.27 9.59
C ALA A 73 -18.44 -6.33 8.50
N ASN A 74 -19.47 -6.75 7.76
CA ASN A 74 -19.28 -7.62 6.59
C ASN A 74 -18.51 -6.90 5.48
N ASN A 75 -18.80 -5.62 5.22
CA ASN A 75 -18.00 -4.82 4.29
C ASN A 75 -16.55 -4.69 4.76
N LEU A 76 -16.33 -4.37 6.04
CA LEU A 76 -14.98 -4.26 6.60
C LEU A 76 -14.17 -5.55 6.40
N ARG A 77 -14.77 -6.72 6.66
CA ARG A 77 -14.15 -8.03 6.37
C ARG A 77 -13.85 -8.29 4.90
N LYS A 78 -14.58 -7.68 3.97
CA LYS A 78 -14.25 -7.75 2.53
C LYS A 78 -13.04 -6.88 2.23
N LEU A 79 -13.03 -5.65 2.74
CA LEU A 79 -11.91 -4.73 2.58
C LEU A 79 -10.61 -5.30 3.16
N THR A 80 -10.62 -5.77 4.41
CA THR A 80 -9.42 -6.31 5.08
C THR A 80 -8.87 -7.53 4.36
N ARG A 81 -9.72 -8.44 3.89
CA ARG A 81 -9.29 -9.60 3.09
C ARG A 81 -8.64 -9.19 1.77
N SER A 82 -9.29 -8.32 1.01
CA SER A 82 -8.74 -7.86 -0.28
C SER A 82 -7.49 -7.00 -0.12
N LEU A 83 -7.38 -6.22 0.96
CA LEU A 83 -6.14 -5.52 1.30
C LEU A 83 -5.02 -6.52 1.61
N ALA A 84 -5.28 -7.57 2.40
CA ALA A 84 -4.27 -8.59 2.67
C ALA A 84 -3.74 -9.24 1.39
N GLU A 85 -4.64 -9.60 0.48
CA GLU A 85 -4.34 -10.18 -0.84
C GLU A 85 -3.54 -9.19 -1.70
N TYR A 86 -3.97 -7.93 -1.79
CA TYR A 86 -3.29 -6.90 -2.56
C TYR A 86 -1.86 -6.64 -2.05
N TYR A 87 -1.69 -6.58 -0.73
CA TYR A 87 -0.38 -6.40 -0.12
C TYR A 87 0.55 -7.58 -0.41
N ASP A 88 0.04 -8.80 -0.34
CA ASP A 88 0.84 -10.01 -0.59
C ASP A 88 1.24 -10.18 -2.07
N GLU A 89 0.29 -9.93 -2.98
CA GLU A 89 0.44 -10.21 -4.41
C GLU A 89 1.00 -9.04 -5.22
N HIS A 90 0.69 -7.80 -4.85
CA HIS A 90 1.04 -6.61 -5.66
C HIS A 90 2.05 -5.67 -4.98
N ILE A 91 2.09 -5.64 -3.65
CA ILE A 91 3.07 -4.85 -2.90
C ILE A 91 4.27 -5.72 -2.46
N HIS A 92 4.07 -7.04 -2.40
CA HIS A 92 5.04 -8.02 -1.90
C HIS A 92 5.43 -7.75 -0.44
N ARG A 93 4.43 -7.45 0.38
CA ARG A 93 4.55 -7.25 1.82
C ARG A 93 3.48 -8.04 2.57
N ILE A 94 3.86 -8.60 3.71
CA ILE A 94 2.98 -9.37 4.57
C ILE A 94 2.48 -8.46 5.69
N VAL A 95 1.20 -8.05 5.58
CA VAL A 95 0.47 -7.31 6.62
C VAL A 95 -0.49 -8.21 7.41
N LYS A 96 -0.75 -9.42 6.90
CA LYS A 96 -1.63 -10.38 7.56
C LYS A 96 -0.94 -10.92 8.81
N GLY A 97 -1.66 -10.92 9.93
CA GLY A 97 -1.13 -11.35 11.23
C GLY A 97 -0.33 -10.26 11.95
N THR A 98 -0.26 -9.04 11.40
CA THR A 98 0.34 -7.88 12.08
C THR A 98 -0.75 -6.97 12.66
N PRO A 99 -0.41 -6.12 13.65
CA PRO A 99 -1.37 -5.17 14.24
C PRO A 99 -1.97 -4.17 13.25
N LEU A 100 -1.38 -4.01 12.05
CA LEU A 100 -1.88 -3.13 10.99
C LEU A 100 -3.23 -3.61 10.44
N LEU A 101 -3.39 -4.92 10.25
CA LEU A 101 -4.60 -5.52 9.69
C LEU A 101 -5.53 -6.11 10.77
N ASP A 102 -5.10 -6.10 12.04
CA ASP A 102 -5.94 -6.49 13.18
C ASP A 102 -6.94 -5.37 13.50
N ILE A 103 -7.98 -5.26 12.67
CA ILE A 103 -9.05 -4.26 12.75
C ILE A 103 -10.26 -4.88 13.42
N ASP A 104 -10.65 -4.34 14.58
CA ASP A 104 -11.87 -4.77 15.26
C ASP A 104 -13.10 -4.17 14.56
N GLU A 105 -13.89 -5.01 13.90
CA GLU A 105 -15.02 -4.51 13.11
C GLU A 105 -16.19 -4.01 13.95
N MET A 106 -16.33 -4.44 15.20
CA MET A 106 -17.34 -3.92 16.11
C MET A 106 -16.97 -2.52 16.57
N GLU A 107 -15.72 -2.33 17.01
CA GLU A 107 -15.19 -1.01 17.39
C GLU A 107 -15.19 -0.04 16.21
N PHE A 108 -14.91 -0.51 15.00
CA PHE A 108 -14.98 0.31 13.80
C PHE A 108 -16.43 0.68 13.43
N ALA A 109 -17.32 -0.32 13.27
CA ALA A 109 -18.62 -0.11 12.62
C ALA A 109 -19.71 0.40 13.58
N GLU A 110 -19.66 0.00 14.85
CA GLU A 110 -20.64 0.34 15.88
C GLU A 110 -20.14 1.49 16.75
N ALA A 111 -19.02 1.31 17.46
CA ALA A 111 -18.47 2.33 18.34
C ALA A 111 -17.96 3.54 17.54
N GLY A 112 -17.39 3.29 16.36
CA GLY A 112 -16.78 4.29 15.50
C GLY A 112 -15.42 4.77 16.01
N SER A 113 -14.61 3.83 16.46
CA SER A 113 -13.25 4.07 16.93
C SER A 113 -12.37 4.65 15.83
N ILE A 114 -11.84 5.85 16.05
CA ILE A 114 -10.90 6.50 15.12
C ILE A 114 -9.64 5.66 14.96
N ARG A 115 -9.18 4.98 16.01
CA ARG A 115 -8.02 4.09 15.95
C ARG A 115 -8.21 2.96 14.92
N GLU A 116 -9.37 2.32 14.90
CA GLU A 116 -9.65 1.25 13.94
C GLU A 116 -9.82 1.80 12.52
N MET A 117 -10.42 3.00 12.38
CA MET A 117 -10.48 3.70 11.08
C MET A 117 -9.10 4.13 10.57
N LEU A 118 -8.21 4.54 11.47
CA LEU A 118 -6.84 4.93 11.17
C LEU A 118 -6.03 3.75 10.65
N LYS A 119 -6.15 2.56 11.25
CA LYS A 119 -5.51 1.33 10.73
C LYS A 119 -5.90 1.08 9.27
N MET A 120 -7.20 1.15 8.96
CA MET A 120 -7.70 1.02 7.58
C MET A 120 -7.13 2.12 6.67
N ALA A 121 -7.12 3.37 7.13
CA ALA A 121 -6.62 4.49 6.35
C ALA A 121 -5.12 4.36 6.03
N VAL A 122 -4.32 3.92 7.00
CA VAL A 122 -2.88 3.66 6.85
C VAL A 122 -2.63 2.54 5.83
N LEU A 123 -3.43 1.47 5.84
CA LEU A 123 -3.36 0.41 4.81
C LEU A 123 -3.71 0.93 3.40
N ILE A 124 -4.69 1.81 3.28
CA ILE A 124 -5.08 2.38 1.99
C ILE A 124 -3.98 3.31 1.46
N VAL A 125 -3.36 4.12 2.32
CA VAL A 125 -2.19 4.94 1.96
C VAL A 125 -1.05 4.04 1.49
N GLY A 126 -0.71 2.98 2.23
CA GLY A 126 0.32 2.05 1.80
C GLY A 126 -0.01 1.37 0.47
N ALA A 127 -1.26 1.02 0.23
CA ALA A 127 -1.71 0.48 -1.06
C ALA A 127 -1.48 1.45 -2.24
N ALA A 128 -1.67 2.75 -2.02
CA ALA A 128 -1.43 3.78 -3.01
C ALA A 128 0.07 4.01 -3.26
N PHE A 129 0.87 4.17 -2.21
CA PHE A 129 2.26 4.62 -2.32
C PHE A 129 3.31 3.50 -2.41
N LEU A 130 2.95 2.26 -2.06
CA LEU A 130 3.82 1.10 -2.24
C LEU A 130 3.35 0.17 -3.37
N GLY A 131 2.17 0.45 -3.94
CA GLY A 131 1.62 -0.27 -5.08
C GLY A 131 2.25 0.13 -6.41
N ARG A 132 1.91 -0.62 -7.46
CA ARG A 132 2.48 -0.44 -8.82
C ARG A 132 2.16 0.92 -9.44
N LYS A 133 1.04 1.52 -9.05
CA LYS A 133 0.56 2.82 -9.55
C LYS A 133 1.01 4.00 -8.67
N GLN A 134 2.06 3.83 -7.86
CA GLN A 134 2.52 4.85 -6.89
C GLN A 134 2.81 6.22 -7.50
N GLU A 135 3.36 6.29 -8.72
CA GLU A 135 3.87 7.53 -9.33
C GLU A 135 2.83 8.67 -9.37
N LYS A 136 1.56 8.36 -9.67
CA LYS A 136 0.47 9.35 -9.69
C LYS A 136 0.19 9.92 -8.31
N PHE A 137 0.33 9.12 -7.25
CA PHE A 137 0.10 9.55 -5.87
C PHE A 137 1.27 10.35 -5.32
N VAL A 138 2.51 10.01 -5.72
CA VAL A 138 3.69 10.81 -5.38
C VAL A 138 3.56 12.22 -5.95
N ALA A 139 3.20 12.34 -7.22
CA ALA A 139 2.98 13.65 -7.83
C ALA A 139 1.85 14.42 -7.12
N GLY A 140 0.73 13.75 -6.85
CA GLY A 140 -0.43 14.37 -6.21
C GLY A 140 -0.21 14.83 -4.77
N VAL A 141 0.58 14.11 -3.96
CA VAL A 141 0.80 14.50 -2.56
C VAL A 141 1.72 15.71 -2.41
N THR A 142 2.69 15.88 -3.31
CA THR A 142 3.68 16.98 -3.25
C THR A 142 3.10 18.38 -3.39
N ILE A 143 1.88 18.51 -3.92
CA ILE A 143 1.17 19.79 -4.05
C ILE A 143 0.21 20.08 -2.89
N LEU A 144 0.06 19.16 -1.94
CA LEU A 144 -0.76 19.34 -0.74
C LEU A 144 0.00 20.10 0.34
N ASP A 145 -0.70 20.46 1.41
CA ASP A 145 -0.09 21.09 2.58
C ASP A 145 1.03 20.22 3.18
N PRO A 146 2.20 20.78 3.57
CA PRO A 146 3.30 20.02 4.17
C PRO A 146 2.90 19.16 5.38
N ASP A 147 1.92 19.58 6.16
CA ASP A 147 1.41 18.79 7.29
C ASP A 147 0.72 17.50 6.82
N VAL A 148 -0.06 17.59 5.74
CA VAL A 148 -0.68 16.42 5.09
C VAL A 148 0.38 15.50 4.50
N GLN A 149 1.39 16.07 3.85
CA GLN A 149 2.52 15.31 3.30
C GLN A 149 3.25 14.52 4.39
N SER A 150 3.50 15.17 5.54
CA SER A 150 4.10 14.53 6.71
C SER A 150 3.23 13.39 7.24
N GLY A 151 1.91 13.60 7.38
CA GLY A 151 0.98 12.54 7.80
C GLY A 151 0.99 11.32 6.86
N VAL A 152 1.02 11.54 5.55
CA VAL A 152 1.14 10.46 4.56
C VAL A 152 2.48 9.71 4.71
N ALA A 153 3.58 10.44 4.89
CA ALA A 153 4.89 9.84 5.11
C ALA A 153 4.92 8.98 6.39
N THR A 154 4.33 9.47 7.48
CA THR A 154 4.17 8.71 8.73
C THR A 154 3.40 7.42 8.50
N ALA A 155 2.27 7.47 7.77
CA ALA A 155 1.48 6.27 7.46
C ALA A 155 2.26 5.25 6.62
N ILE A 156 3.02 5.68 5.61
CA ILE A 156 3.89 4.81 4.81
C ILE A 156 4.95 4.17 5.71
N GLN A 157 5.58 4.94 6.60
CA GLN A 157 6.57 4.43 7.53
C GLN A 157 5.98 3.37 8.48
N SER A 158 4.78 3.61 9.02
CA SER A 158 4.07 2.63 9.85
C SER A 158 3.83 1.31 9.12
N ILE A 159 3.50 1.35 7.81
CA ILE A 159 3.40 0.13 7.00
C ILE A 159 4.75 -0.56 6.85
N MET A 160 5.83 0.21 6.61
CA MET A 160 7.15 -0.37 6.40
C MET A 160 7.69 -1.08 7.64
N ASP A 161 7.46 -0.50 8.82
CA ASP A 161 7.92 -1.02 10.11
C ASP A 161 7.01 -2.13 10.64
N GLY A 162 5.71 -2.05 10.34
CA GLY A 162 4.70 -3.01 10.81
C GLY A 162 4.40 -4.16 9.84
N SER A 163 5.17 -4.32 8.76
CA SER A 163 4.99 -5.41 7.77
C SER A 163 6.31 -6.08 7.41
N GLU A 164 6.24 -7.36 7.06
CA GLU A 164 7.41 -8.11 6.59
C GLU A 164 7.52 -8.02 5.07
N LYS A 165 8.73 -7.88 4.54
CA LYS A 165 8.95 -7.95 3.09
C LYS A 165 8.84 -9.41 2.67
N ARG A 166 8.04 -9.71 1.64
CA ARG A 166 7.96 -11.06 1.09
C ARG A 166 9.24 -11.36 0.32
N GLU A 167 10.03 -12.32 0.79
CA GLU A 167 11.12 -12.88 0.00
C GLU A 167 10.52 -13.75 -1.11
N ILE A 168 10.61 -13.27 -2.36
CA ILE A 168 10.35 -14.14 -3.51
C ILE A 168 11.57 -15.05 -3.59
N GLN A 169 11.41 -16.33 -3.23
CA GLN A 169 12.45 -17.32 -3.45
C GLN A 169 12.83 -17.32 -4.94
N SER A 170 14.05 -16.88 -5.25
CA SER A 170 14.65 -17.09 -6.56
C SER A 170 14.63 -18.59 -6.86
N PRO A 171 14.29 -19.03 -8.08
CA PRO A 171 14.39 -20.44 -8.43
C PRO A 171 15.82 -20.88 -8.18
N VAL A 172 16.00 -21.92 -7.36
CA VAL A 172 17.28 -22.54 -7.05
C VAL A 172 17.92 -22.97 -8.36
N VAL A 173 18.92 -22.20 -8.83
CA VAL A 173 19.80 -22.65 -9.90
C VAL A 173 20.66 -23.73 -9.26
N ILE A 174 20.30 -25.00 -9.48
CA ILE A 174 21.17 -26.13 -9.18
C ILE A 174 22.42 -25.94 -10.06
N PRO A 175 23.63 -25.76 -9.51
CA PRO A 175 24.84 -25.68 -10.31
C PRO A 175 25.04 -27.03 -11.02
N PRO A 176 25.36 -27.06 -12.33
CA PRO A 176 25.73 -28.30 -12.98
C PRO A 176 27.04 -28.83 -12.37
N GLU A 177 27.01 -30.11 -12.03
CA GLU A 177 28.10 -30.90 -11.47
C GLU A 177 29.39 -30.76 -12.31
N GLU A 178 30.49 -30.37 -11.65
CA GLU A 178 31.77 -30.07 -12.27
C GLU A 178 32.51 -31.37 -12.62
N VAL A 179 32.35 -31.86 -13.85
CA VAL A 179 33.16 -32.95 -14.40
C VAL A 179 34.43 -32.34 -15.03
N LEU A 180 35.60 -32.70 -14.48
CA LEU A 180 36.94 -32.27 -14.93
C LEU A 180 37.20 -32.54 -16.44
N PRO A 181 38.06 -31.74 -17.09
CA PRO A 181 38.20 -31.76 -18.55
C PRO A 181 39.35 -32.68 -19.01
N ASP A 182 39.19 -33.27 -20.19
CA ASP A 182 40.34 -33.71 -20.98
C ASP A 182 40.23 -33.27 -22.45
N MET A 183 41.41 -33.13 -23.04
CA MET A 183 41.83 -32.11 -24.00
C MET A 183 41.60 -32.46 -25.49
N LYS A 184 41.35 -31.41 -26.31
CA LYS A 184 41.87 -31.12 -27.69
C LYS A 184 40.87 -30.92 -28.88
N PRO A 185 41.28 -30.12 -29.89
CA PRO A 185 40.39 -29.19 -30.62
C PRO A 185 40.15 -29.60 -32.09
N ASN A 186 39.01 -29.20 -32.67
CA ASN A 186 38.99 -28.61 -34.02
C ASN A 186 37.62 -28.03 -34.43
N GLY A 187 37.65 -26.79 -34.94
CA GLY A 187 36.91 -26.29 -36.11
C GLY A 187 35.38 -26.31 -36.16
N GLY A 188 34.78 -25.11 -36.31
CA GLY A 188 33.57 -24.92 -37.13
C GLY A 188 32.42 -24.08 -36.56
N VAL A 189 32.47 -22.76 -36.81
CA VAL A 189 31.39 -21.83 -37.26
C VAL A 189 29.94 -21.98 -36.71
N SER A 190 29.49 -20.89 -36.04
CA SER A 190 28.15 -20.23 -35.99
C SER A 190 26.89 -21.08 -35.66
N SER A 191 25.94 -20.67 -34.81
CA SER A 191 25.22 -19.40 -34.68
C SER A 191 24.20 -19.48 -33.51
N SER A 192 23.77 -18.34 -32.97
CA SER A 192 22.46 -18.03 -32.32
C SER A 192 21.87 -19.04 -31.31
N SER A 193 21.61 -18.73 -30.05
CA SER A 193 20.73 -17.65 -29.59
C SER A 193 21.00 -17.37 -28.11
N SER A 194 21.25 -16.09 -27.78
CA SER A 194 21.38 -15.62 -26.39
C SER A 194 20.49 -14.40 -26.23
N GLU A 195 19.19 -14.63 -26.06
CA GLU A 195 18.21 -13.61 -25.72
C GLU A 195 17.20 -14.25 -24.77
N GLU A 196 17.35 -14.06 -23.45
CA GLU A 196 16.22 -13.94 -22.51
C GLU A 196 16.60 -13.68 -21.03
N LEU A 197 17.90 -13.56 -20.69
CA LEU A 197 18.31 -13.28 -19.29
C LEU A 197 18.56 -11.80 -18.97
N GLY A 198 18.55 -10.92 -19.98
CA GLY A 198 18.77 -9.48 -19.79
C GLY A 198 17.56 -8.69 -19.29
N GLY A 199 16.33 -9.14 -19.57
CA GLY A 199 15.13 -8.34 -19.31
C GLY A 199 14.69 -8.30 -17.84
N ARG A 200 14.93 -9.37 -17.07
CA ARG A 200 14.40 -9.51 -15.70
C ARG A 200 15.25 -8.79 -14.64
N ILE A 201 16.57 -8.73 -14.83
CA ILE A 201 17.48 -8.01 -13.93
C ILE A 201 17.30 -6.49 -14.07
N THR A 202 17.02 -5.99 -15.27
CA THR A 202 16.77 -4.56 -15.49
C THR A 202 15.46 -4.08 -14.85
N LEU A 203 14.43 -4.95 -14.78
CA LEU A 203 13.15 -4.61 -14.15
C LEU A 203 13.29 -4.46 -12.62
N LEU A 204 13.97 -5.40 -11.95
CA LEU A 204 14.23 -5.31 -10.51
C LEU A 204 15.14 -4.13 -10.15
N GLY A 205 16.15 -3.84 -10.98
CA GLY A 205 17.03 -2.68 -10.79
C GLY A 205 16.28 -1.34 -10.94
N LYS A 206 15.33 -1.24 -11.87
CA LYS A 206 14.49 -0.05 -12.04
C LYS A 206 13.52 0.14 -10.88
N GLU A 207 12.90 -0.93 -10.39
CA GLU A 207 12.00 -0.87 -9.22
C GLU A 207 12.71 -0.42 -7.95
N VAL A 208 13.93 -0.94 -7.70
CA VAL A 208 14.76 -0.54 -6.56
C VAL A 208 15.23 0.91 -6.69
N SER A 209 15.56 1.35 -7.91
CA SER A 209 15.96 2.75 -8.16
C SER A 209 14.79 3.73 -8.04
N LEU A 210 13.59 3.39 -8.51
CA LEU A 210 12.38 4.21 -8.36
C LEU A 210 11.95 4.33 -6.89
N LYS A 211 11.98 3.24 -6.13
CA LYS A 211 11.74 3.25 -4.67
C LYS A 211 12.81 4.07 -3.93
N GLY A 212 14.07 4.01 -4.37
CA GLY A 212 15.16 4.85 -3.85
C GLY A 212 14.97 6.35 -4.14
N CYS A 213 14.60 6.73 -5.36
CA CYS A 213 14.29 8.12 -5.72
C CYS A 213 13.03 8.63 -5.03
N PHE A 214 12.02 7.77 -4.85
CA PHE A 214 10.80 8.07 -4.08
C PHE A 214 11.12 8.36 -2.62
N TRP A 215 11.91 7.50 -1.97
CA TRP A 215 12.39 7.77 -0.62
C TRP A 215 13.27 8.99 -0.57
N HIS A 216 14.13 9.25 -1.56
CA HIS A 216 14.91 10.48 -1.60
C HIS A 216 14.02 11.73 -1.73
N ALA A 217 12.91 11.64 -2.48
CA ALA A 217 11.93 12.71 -2.60
C ALA A 217 11.13 12.91 -1.31
N LEU A 218 10.63 11.83 -0.68
CA LEU A 218 9.93 11.90 0.62
C LEU A 218 10.86 12.33 1.77
N THR A 219 12.10 11.85 1.78
CA THR A 219 13.13 12.27 2.75
C THR A 219 13.46 13.75 2.55
N LYS A 220 13.51 14.26 1.32
CA LYS A 220 13.60 15.71 1.06
C LYS A 220 12.39 16.50 1.57
N LEU A 221 11.17 15.94 1.52
CA LEU A 221 10.01 16.55 2.17
C LEU A 221 10.18 16.62 3.69
N ASN A 222 10.69 15.54 4.31
CA ASN A 222 10.94 15.48 5.75
C ASN A 222 12.04 16.46 6.20
N TYR A 223 13.13 16.61 5.41
CA TYR A 223 14.19 17.60 5.65
C TYR A 223 13.71 19.06 5.48
N SER A 224 12.77 19.33 4.56
CA SER A 224 12.22 20.69 4.38
C SER A 224 11.33 21.13 5.54
N VAL A 225 10.62 20.18 6.19
CA VAL A 225 9.72 20.48 7.31
C VAL A 225 10.49 20.65 8.63
N PHE A 226 11.60 19.92 8.83
CA PHE A 226 12.47 20.13 10.00
C PHE A 226 13.38 21.36 9.91
N SER A 227 13.62 21.91 8.70
CA SER A 227 14.46 23.10 8.52
C SER A 227 13.73 24.44 8.71
N MET A 228 12.41 24.46 8.97
CA MET A 228 11.63 25.69 9.17
C MET A 228 11.19 25.95 10.62
N SER A 229 11.73 25.20 11.58
CA SER A 229 11.60 25.49 13.02
C SER A 229 12.97 25.82 13.61
N SER A 230 13.44 27.05 13.39
CA SER A 230 14.54 27.68 14.14
C SER A 230 14.31 29.18 14.21
#